data_AF-A0A2H1WIB8-F1
#
_entry.id   AF-A0A2H1WIB8-F1
#
_cell.length_a   1.000
_cell.length_b   1.000
_cell.length_c   1.000
_cell.angle_alpha   90.00
_cell.angle_beta   90.00
_cell.angle_gamma   90.00
#
_symmetry.space_group_name_H-M   'P 1'
#
loop_
_entity.id
_entity.type
_entity.pdbx_description
1 polymer ?
#
loop_
_entity_poly.entity_id
_entity_poly.type
_entity_poly.pdbx_seq_one_letter_code
_entity_poly.pdbx_strand_id
1 'polypeptide(L)' 'LVIIAKNAPPLRKSEIEYYALLAKTGVHHYSGNNIELGTACGKYYRVCTLAITDPGDSDIITTLPESQV' A
#
# COMPACT_ATOMS: atom_id res chain seq x y z
N LEU A 1 -0.58 -4.49 -6.10
CA LEU A 1 0.17 -4.12 -4.87
C LEU A 1 -0.68 -3.18 -4.03
N VAL A 2 -0.68 -3.33 -2.71
CA VAL A 2 -1.32 -2.39 -1.78
C VAL A 2 -0.26 -1.77 -0.88
N ILE A 3 -0.28 -0.45 -0.70
CA ILE A 3 0.61 0.27 0.21
C ILE A 3 -0.21 0.85 1.36
N ILE A 4 0.22 0.61 2.59
CA ILE A 4 -0.45 1.08 3.81
C ILE A 4 0.48 1.97 4.61
N ALA A 5 0.04 3.20 4.92
CA ALA A 5 0.76 4.13 5.79
C ALA A 5 0.87 3.61 7.23
N LYS A 6 1.94 3.99 7.94
CA LYS A 6 2.21 3.55 9.31
C LYS A 6 1.08 3.88 10.31
N ASN A 7 0.43 5.02 10.15
CA ASN A 7 -0.65 5.49 11.03
C ASN A 7 -2.06 5.19 10.49
N ALA A 8 -2.20 4.26 9.54
CA ALA A 8 -3.51 3.77 9.13
C ALA A 8 -4.24 3.15 10.35
N PRO A 9 -5.54 3.43 10.54
CA PRO A 9 -6.29 2.86 11.67
C PRO A 9 -6.22 1.33 11.69
N PRO A 10 -5.98 0.70 12.86
CA PRO A 10 -5.74 -0.74 12.95
C PRO A 10 -6.84 -1.59 12.32
N LEU A 11 -8.11 -1.26 12.57
CA LEU A 11 -9.25 -1.98 12.00
C LEU A 11 -9.21 -1.99 10.46
N ARG A 12 -8.97 -0.82 9.84
CA ARG A 12 -8.90 -0.68 8.38
C ARG A 12 -7.70 -1.42 7.80
N LYS A 13 -6.56 -1.38 8.52
CA LYS A 13 -5.36 -2.12 8.13
C LYS A 13 -5.64 -3.62 8.09
N SER A 14 -6.25 -4.17 9.13
CA SER A 14 -6.62 -5.59 9.20
C SER A 14 -7.62 -6.00 8.14
N GLU A 15 -8.64 -5.19 7.86
CA GLU A 15 -9.62 -5.46 6.78
C GLU A 15 -8.93 -5.50 5.41
N ILE A 16 -8.08 -4.52 5.11
CA ILE A 16 -7.37 -4.44 3.83
C ILE A 16 -6.38 -5.60 3.66
N GLU A 17 -5.63 -5.93 4.71
CA GLU A 17 -4.69 -7.08 4.69
C GLU A 17 -5.43 -8.40 4.47
N TYR A 18 -6.60 -8.56 5.10
CA TYR A 18 -7.44 -9.75 4.90
C TYR A 18 -7.90 -9.89 3.45
N TYR A 19 -8.40 -8.80 2.84
CA TYR A 19 -8.79 -8.83 1.43
C TYR A 19 -7.59 -9.03 0.49
N ALA A 20 -6.46 -8.41 0.79
CA ALA A 20 -5.23 -8.58 0.00
C ALA A 20 -4.71 -10.03 0.06
N LEU A 21 -4.80 -10.68 1.23
CA LEU A 21 -4.46 -12.10 1.39
C LEU A 21 -5.34 -12.99 0.52
N LEU A 22 -6.67 -12.80 0.57
CA LEU A 22 -7.61 -13.57 -0.26
C LEU A 22 -7.37 -13.35 -1.76
N ALA A 23 -7.03 -12.12 -2.14
CA ALA A 23 -6.73 -11.74 -3.52
C ALA A 23 -5.28 -12.06 -3.94
N LYS A 24 -4.47 -12.72 -3.09
CA LYS A 24 -3.05 -13.00 -3.34
C LYS A 24 -2.26 -11.77 -3.79
N THR A 25 -2.57 -10.62 -3.20
CA THR A 25 -1.98 -9.33 -3.54
C THR A 25 -0.95 -8.94 -2.49
N GLY A 26 0.26 -8.59 -2.93
CA GLY A 26 1.31 -8.11 -2.03
C GLY A 26 0.91 -6.83 -1.30
N VAL A 27 1.22 -6.77 0.00
CA VAL A 27 1.00 -5.63 0.87
C VAL A 27 2.36 -5.09 1.33
N HIS A 28 2.60 -3.79 1.10
CA HIS A 28 3.79 -3.09 1.55
C HIS A 28 3.42 -2.09 2.66
N HIS A 29 4.06 -2.25 3.83
CA HIS A 29 3.92 -1.31 4.93
C HIS A 29 4.87 -0.14 4.74
N TYR A 30 4.30 1.02 4.39
CA TYR A 30 5.05 2.25 4.28
C TYR A 30 5.49 2.73 5.67
N SER A 31 6.78 3.06 5.81
CA SER A 31 7.37 3.49 7.08
C SER A 31 6.89 4.87 7.52
N GLY A 32 6.51 5.73 6.57
CA GLY A 32 6.00 7.07 6.81
C GLY A 32 4.51 7.13 7.16
N ASN A 33 4.05 8.32 7.54
CA ASN A 33 2.64 8.57 7.87
C ASN A 33 1.78 8.89 6.62
N ASN A 34 0.47 9.02 6.81
CA ASN A 34 -0.48 9.30 5.74
C ASN A 34 -0.38 10.70 5.12
N ILE A 35 0.32 11.65 5.75
CA ILE A 35 0.63 12.96 5.16
C ILE A 35 1.79 12.78 4.18
N GLU A 36 2.88 12.15 4.62
CA GLU A 36 4.06 11.85 3.80
C GLU A 36 3.69 11.01 2.58
N LEU A 37 2.86 9.97 2.76
CA LEU A 37 2.39 9.14 1.66
C LEU A 37 1.53 9.95 0.66
N GLY A 38 0.67 10.84 1.15
CA GLY A 38 -0.11 11.73 0.28
C GLY A 38 0.77 12.68 -0.54
N THR A 39 1.76 13.30 0.12
CA THR A 39 2.75 14.17 -0.52
C THR A 39 3.58 13.41 -1.55
N ALA A 40 4.01 12.18 -1.26
CA ALA A 40 4.73 11.32 -2.21
C ALA A 40 3.91 11.00 -3.47
N CYS A 41 2.58 10.92 -3.33
CA CYS A 41 1.64 10.79 -4.45
C CYS A 41 1.24 12.12 -5.11
N GLY A 42 1.88 13.25 -4.74
CA GLY A 42 1.56 14.58 -5.27
C GLY A 42 0.16 15.10 -4.87
N LYS A 43 -0.39 14.63 -3.74
CA LYS A 43 -1.71 15.03 -3.24
C LYS A 43 -1.59 16.00 -2.06
N TYR A 44 -2.46 17.02 -2.05
CA TYR A 44 -2.58 17.98 -0.94
C TYR A 44 -3.53 17.51 0.18
N TYR A 45 -3.81 16.21 0.24
CA TYR A 45 -4.65 15.58 1.24
C TYR A 45 -4.02 14.26 1.72
N ARG A 46 -4.47 13.80 2.89
CA ARG A 46 -3.92 12.61 3.56
C ARG A 46 -4.34 11.34 2.83
N VAL A 47 -3.40 10.42 2.63
CA VAL A 47 -3.62 9.11 2.01
C VAL A 47 -3.17 8.02 2.98
N CYS A 48 -4.11 7.23 3.52
CA CYS A 48 -3.76 6.13 4.42
C CYS A 48 -3.40 4.84 3.68
N THR A 49 -3.97 4.63 2.49
CA THR A 49 -3.82 3.41 1.71
C THR A 49 -3.84 3.75 0.22
N LEU A 50 -2.97 3.12 -0.55
CA LEU A 50 -2.92 3.21 -2.01
C LEU A 50 -3.01 1.79 -2.59
N ALA A 51 -3.83 1.60 -3.62
CA ALA A 51 -3.83 0.39 -4.42
C ALA A 51 -3.22 0.68 -5.78
N ILE A 52 -2.23 -0.12 -6.17
CA ILE A 52 -1.61 -0.08 -7.50
C ILE A 52 -2.31 -1.15 -8.32
N THR A 53 -3.13 -0.69 -9.28
CA THR A 53 -3.83 -1.53 -10.25
C THR A 53 -2.98 -1.80 -11.49
N ASP A 54 -2.11 -0.85 -11.85
CA ASP A 54 -1.19 -0.93 -12.98
C ASP A 54 0.13 -0.24 -12.58
N PRO A 55 1.29 -0.92 -12.68
CA PRO A 55 2.59 -0.30 -12.41
C PRO A 55 3.02 0.73 -13.46
N GLY A 56 2.49 0.68 -14.69
CA GLY A 56 3.06 1.41 -15.81
C GLY A 56 4.56 1.13 -15.97
N ASP A 57 5.35 2.17 -16.20
CA ASP A 57 6.82 2.10 -16.35
C ASP A 57 7.59 2.09 -15.02
N SER A 58 6.90 1.94 -13.87
CA SER A 58 7.54 1.98 -12.56
C SER A 58 8.05 0.60 -12.11
N ASP A 59 9.23 0.59 -11.48
CA ASP A 59 9.80 -0.63 -10.88
C ASP A 59 9.12 -1.03 -9.56
N ILE A 60 7.99 -0.41 -9.19
CA ILE A 60 7.38 -0.51 -7.85
C ILE A 60 7.00 -1.94 -7.45
N ILE A 61 6.70 -2.81 -8.42
CA ILE A 61 6.31 -4.21 -8.19
C ILE A 61 7.51 -5.12 -7.93
N THR A 62 8.71 -4.76 -8.38
CA THR A 62 9.92 -5.59 -8.24
C THR A 62 10.39 -5.77 -6.79
N THR A 63 9.87 -4.95 -5.87
CA THR A 63 10.27 -4.94 -4.45
C THR A 63 9.51 -5.93 -3.57
N LEU A 64 8.52 -6.66 -4.13
CA LEU A 64 7.81 -7.69 -3.39
C LEU A 64 8.53 -9.05 -3.51
N PRO A 65 8.94 -9.69 -2.39
CA PRO A 65 9.48 -11.04 -2.45
C PRO A 65 8.42 -12.03 -2.98
N GLU A 66 8.83 -12.95 -3.84
CA GLU A 66 7.99 -13.95 -4.54
C GLU A 66 7.20 -14.91 -3.61
N SER A 67 7.33 -14.80 -2.29
CA SER A 67 6.77 -15.76 -1.32
C SER A 67 5.31 -15.50 -0.90
N GLN A 68 4.52 -14.75 -1.68
CA GLN A 68 3.10 -14.51 -1.39
C GLN A 68 2.16 -14.72 -2.60
N VAL A 69 2.54 -15.58 -3.55
CA VAL A 69 1.66 -16.02 -4.66
C VAL A 69 1.08 -17.41 -4.39
#